data_AF-A0A8T4HB52-F1
#
_entry.id   AF-A0A8T4HB52-F1
#
_cell.length_a   1.000
_cell.length_b   1.000
_cell.length_c   1.000
_cell.angle_alpha   90.00
_cell.angle_beta   90.00
_cell.angle_gamma   90.00
#
_symmetry.space_group_name_H-M   'P 1'
#
loop_
_entity.id
_entity.type
_entity.pdbx_description
1 polymer ?
#
loop_
_entity_poly.entity_id
_entity_poly.type
_entity_poly.pdbx_seq_one_letter_code
_entity_poly.pdbx_strand_id
1 'polypeptide(L)'
;MAEFDLEDLKEIYNNPEIIDYLVAKDIIKKDKFIDQYKYEEELYSLQKELSEIQQQLISSGQKVLLIFEGRDAAGKGGSIERITQYLNPKKARVVSLAKPREDEAQQWYFQRYIAHLPQEGELVFFDRSYYNRAVVEPVFEFCTAKQYKSFIKQVVDLENIWHTEGMIVIKLFLSISKKEQEERLESRKQEVLKQWKVGSLDQQAQEKWPVYSKYIKAMLGKTASKNNPWIEIITDDKKIARLAILKVIINRLSEKDQHKIPEIVKMHS
;
A
#
# COMPACT_ATOMS: atom_id res chain seq x y z
N MET A 1 25.56 -1.17 12.13
CA MET A 1 25.10 -0.35 13.27
C MET A 1 23.95 -1.11 13.89
N ALA A 2 23.93 -1.31 15.21
CA ALA A 2 22.75 -1.88 15.86
C ALA A 2 21.53 -1.03 15.46
N GLU A 3 20.49 -1.66 14.93
CA GLU A 3 19.22 -0.97 14.66
C GLU A 3 18.59 -0.71 16.02
N PHE A 4 18.58 0.56 16.45
CA PHE A 4 17.85 0.98 17.63
C PHE A 4 16.37 0.65 17.44
N ASP A 5 15.79 -0.07 18.41
CA ASP A 5 14.35 -0.28 18.46
C ASP A 5 13.62 0.95 19.04
N LEU A 6 12.29 0.89 19.15
CA LEU A 6 11.53 2.03 19.65
C LEU A 6 11.86 2.38 21.11
N GLU A 7 12.16 1.40 21.96
CA GLU A 7 12.48 1.67 23.35
C GLU A 7 13.87 2.31 23.44
N ASP A 8 14.84 1.83 22.67
CA ASP A 8 16.15 2.48 22.53
C ASP A 8 16.01 3.95 22.10
N LEU A 9 15.21 4.21 21.06
CA LEU A 9 14.99 5.57 20.56
C LEU A 9 14.33 6.46 21.63
N LYS A 10 13.41 5.91 22.42
CA LYS A 10 12.73 6.62 23.51
C LYS A 10 13.65 6.91 24.68
N GLU A 11 14.52 5.98 25.07
CA GLU A 11 15.53 6.19 26.09
C GLU A 11 16.50 7.30 25.69
N ILE A 12 16.99 7.26 24.43
CA ILE A 12 17.86 8.31 23.89
C ILE A 12 17.11 9.65 23.83
N TYR A 13 15.85 9.67 23.38
CA TYR A 13 15.04 10.88 23.27
C TYR A 13 14.84 11.59 24.62
N ASN A 14 14.63 10.81 25.69
CA ASN A 14 14.42 11.34 27.04
C ASN A 14 15.72 11.76 27.76
N ASN A 15 16.89 11.55 27.16
CA ASN A 15 18.18 11.86 27.76
C ASN A 15 18.99 12.84 26.89
N PRO A 16 18.84 14.17 27.10
CA PRO A 16 19.51 15.18 26.29
C PRO A 16 21.04 15.06 26.26
N GLU A 17 21.65 14.59 27.36
CA GLU A 17 23.10 14.41 27.44
C GLU A 17 23.61 13.35 26.47
N ILE A 18 22.84 12.26 26.28
CA ILE A 18 23.17 11.22 25.30
C ILE A 18 23.06 11.78 23.88
N ILE A 19 21.99 12.53 23.57
CA ILE A 19 21.82 13.15 22.26
C ILE A 19 23.00 14.10 21.96
N ASP A 20 23.30 14.99 22.89
CA ASP A 20 24.36 15.98 22.71
C ASP A 20 25.74 15.31 22.59
N TYR A 21 25.98 14.21 23.33
CA TYR A 21 27.17 13.37 23.17
C TYR A 21 27.25 12.74 21.76
N LEU A 22 26.17 12.11 21.28
CA LEU A 22 26.14 11.46 19.97
C LEU A 22 26.28 12.48 18.83
N VAL A 23 25.70 13.67 18.99
CA VAL A 23 25.87 14.80 18.05
C VAL A 23 27.31 15.30 18.06
N ALA A 24 27.92 15.48 19.23
CA ALA A 24 29.31 15.91 19.36
C ALA A 24 30.31 14.88 18.76
N LYS A 25 29.93 13.61 18.67
CA LYS A 25 30.70 12.54 18.02
C LYS A 25 30.37 12.36 16.53
N ASP A 26 29.52 13.21 15.95
CA ASP A 26 29.03 13.12 14.56
C ASP A 26 28.40 11.74 14.23
N ILE A 27 27.82 11.08 15.23
CA ILE A 27 27.14 9.79 15.07
C ILE A 27 25.71 10.00 14.57
N ILE A 28 25.02 11.03 15.09
CA ILE A 28 23.66 11.38 14.70
C ILE A 28 23.54 12.87 14.38
N LYS A 29 22.53 13.20 13.58
CA LYS A 29 22.04 14.58 13.45
C LYS A 29 20.79 14.75 14.31
N LYS A 30 20.80 15.72 15.22
CA LYS A 30 19.73 15.95 16.22
C LYS A 30 18.34 15.96 15.59
N ASP A 31 18.13 16.79 14.56
CA ASP A 31 16.82 16.92 13.90
C ASP A 31 16.38 15.60 13.24
N LYS A 32 17.29 14.92 12.53
CA LYS A 32 16.99 13.62 11.92
C LYS A 32 16.64 12.55 12.95
N PHE A 33 17.30 12.56 14.10
CA PHE A 33 17.01 11.65 15.19
C PHE A 33 15.62 11.93 15.77
N ILE A 34 15.30 13.20 16.06
CA ILE A 34 13.98 13.59 16.58
C ILE A 34 12.87 13.21 15.58
N ASP A 35 13.06 13.46 14.29
CA ASP A 35 12.10 13.09 13.24
C ASP A 35 11.94 11.57 13.11
N GLN A 36 13.01 10.80 13.30
CA GLN A 36 12.97 9.34 13.32
C GLN A 36 12.20 8.83 14.54
N TYR A 37 12.50 9.33 15.74
CA TYR A 37 11.81 8.96 16.96
C TYR A 37 10.30 9.22 16.86
N LYS A 38 9.90 10.44 16.50
CA LYS A 38 8.49 10.83 16.37
C LYS A 38 7.74 9.94 15.36
N TYR A 39 8.39 9.61 14.25
CA TYR A 39 7.81 8.71 13.25
C TYR A 39 7.59 7.29 13.81
N GLU A 40 8.59 6.71 14.47
CA GLU A 40 8.46 5.34 15.01
C GLU A 40 7.45 5.29 16.17
N GLU A 41 7.40 6.33 17.01
CA GLU A 41 6.41 6.46 18.09
C GLU A 41 4.98 6.53 17.54
N GLU A 42 4.73 7.38 16.54
CA GLU A 42 3.41 7.49 15.91
C GLU A 42 3.04 6.22 15.14
N LEU A 43 4.00 5.61 14.43
CA LEU A 43 3.80 4.35 13.72
C LEU A 43 3.36 3.25 14.69
N TYR A 44 4.06 3.10 15.81
CA TYR A 44 3.74 2.08 16.81
C TYR A 44 2.36 2.29 17.43
N SER A 45 2.00 3.54 17.73
CA SER A 45 0.66 3.89 18.23
C SER A 45 -0.44 3.46 17.25
N LEU A 46 -0.30 3.77 15.96
CA LEU A 46 -1.26 3.38 14.92
C LEU A 46 -1.29 1.86 14.70
N GLN A 47 -0.15 1.18 14.78
CA GLN A 47 -0.08 -0.28 14.65
C GLN A 47 -0.79 -0.98 15.83
N LYS A 48 -0.63 -0.45 17.04
CA LYS A 48 -1.34 -0.95 18.23
C LYS A 48 -2.85 -0.82 18.03
N GLU A 49 -3.33 0.35 17.62
CA GLU A 49 -4.75 0.58 17.34
C GLU A 49 -5.28 -0.35 16.26
N LEU A 50 -4.54 -0.55 15.16
CA LEU A 50 -4.94 -1.48 14.11
C LEU A 50 -4.99 -2.94 14.61
N SER A 51 -4.10 -3.32 15.53
CA SER A 51 -4.12 -4.64 16.17
C SER A 51 -5.37 -4.84 17.03
N GLU A 52 -5.78 -3.82 17.78
CA GLU A 52 -7.04 -3.81 18.55
C GLU A 52 -8.27 -3.92 17.63
N ILE A 53 -8.29 -3.16 16.52
CA ILE A 53 -9.32 -3.27 15.48
C ILE A 53 -9.34 -4.68 14.89
N GLN A 54 -8.17 -5.28 14.62
CA GLN A 54 -8.11 -6.64 14.08
C GLN A 54 -8.81 -7.65 15.00
N GLN A 55 -8.63 -7.55 16.33
CA GLN A 55 -9.33 -8.44 17.27
C GLN A 55 -10.86 -8.28 17.18
N GLN A 56 -11.34 -7.04 17.02
CA GLN A 56 -12.76 -6.77 16.83
C GLN A 56 -13.28 -7.38 15.53
N LEU A 57 -12.56 -7.21 14.42
CA LEU A 57 -12.91 -7.79 13.12
C LEU A 57 -12.94 -9.32 13.16
N ILE A 58 -12.00 -9.94 13.88
CA ILE A 58 -11.97 -11.39 14.10
C ILE A 58 -13.23 -11.84 14.85
N SER A 59 -13.59 -11.13 15.93
CA SER A 59 -14.74 -11.48 16.76
C SER A 59 -16.08 -11.28 16.04
N SER A 60 -16.19 -10.29 15.16
CA SER A 60 -17.40 -9.99 14.41
C SER A 60 -17.53 -10.77 13.10
N GLY A 61 -16.47 -11.49 12.69
CA GLY A 61 -16.43 -12.17 11.39
C GLY A 61 -16.29 -11.23 10.18
N GLN A 62 -15.98 -9.95 10.40
CA GLN A 62 -15.88 -8.95 9.34
C GLN A 62 -14.79 -9.32 8.31
N LYS A 63 -15.17 -9.37 7.03
CA LYS A 63 -14.28 -9.66 5.90
C LYS A 63 -13.67 -8.36 5.38
N VAL A 64 -12.34 -8.25 5.30
CA VAL A 64 -11.66 -7.02 4.84
C VAL A 64 -10.67 -7.33 3.72
N LEU A 65 -10.82 -6.63 2.60
CA LEU A 65 -9.90 -6.65 1.47
C LEU A 65 -9.23 -5.28 1.31
N LEU A 66 -7.90 -5.23 1.42
CA LEU A 66 -7.11 -4.04 1.15
C LEU A 66 -6.33 -4.21 -0.15
N ILE A 67 -6.55 -3.32 -1.12
CA ILE A 67 -5.91 -3.35 -2.43
C ILE A 67 -4.87 -2.24 -2.50
N PHE A 68 -3.62 -2.62 -2.75
CA PHE A 68 -2.50 -1.70 -2.95
C PHE A 68 -2.13 -1.67 -4.42
N GLU A 69 -2.52 -0.59 -5.09
CA GLU A 69 -2.06 -0.24 -6.42
C GLU A 69 -1.11 0.96 -6.38
N GLY A 70 -0.39 1.17 -7.47
CA GLY A 70 0.59 2.25 -7.58
C GLY A 70 1.73 1.86 -8.50
N ARG A 71 2.48 2.86 -8.97
CA ARG A 71 3.63 2.64 -9.84
C ARG A 71 4.71 1.83 -9.14
N ASP A 72 5.65 1.31 -9.93
CA ASP A 72 6.87 0.71 -9.38
C ASP A 72 7.64 1.74 -8.56
N ALA A 73 8.27 1.27 -7.49
CA ALA A 73 8.92 2.10 -6.48
C ALA A 73 8.02 3.06 -5.65
N ALA A 74 6.70 3.06 -5.84
CA ALA A 74 5.78 3.88 -5.04
C ALA A 74 5.70 3.49 -3.54
N GLY A 75 6.17 2.29 -3.18
CA GLY A 75 6.31 1.90 -1.77
C GLY A 75 5.29 0.89 -1.24
N LYS A 76 4.46 0.29 -2.12
CA LYS A 76 3.43 -0.72 -1.78
C LYS A 76 3.89 -1.76 -0.73
N GLY A 77 4.86 -2.61 -1.10
CA GLY A 77 5.34 -3.67 -0.21
C GLY A 77 5.90 -3.16 1.12
N GLY A 78 6.61 -2.02 1.12
CA GLY A 78 7.15 -1.44 2.36
C GLY A 78 6.09 -0.79 3.25
N SER A 79 4.94 -0.40 2.69
CA SER A 79 3.78 0.02 3.48
C SER A 79 3.05 -1.18 4.05
N ILE A 80 2.79 -2.21 3.23
CA ILE A 80 2.16 -3.46 3.68
C ILE A 80 2.96 -4.09 4.82
N GLU A 81 4.29 -4.22 4.66
CA GLU A 81 5.20 -4.76 5.67
C GLU A 81 5.02 -4.08 7.04
N ARG A 82 5.01 -2.74 7.06
CA ARG A 82 4.82 -1.98 8.28
C ARG A 82 3.41 -2.09 8.84
N ILE A 83 2.39 -2.15 7.99
CA ILE A 83 1.00 -2.33 8.46
C ILE A 83 0.82 -3.70 9.10
N THR A 84 1.42 -4.75 8.52
CA THR A 84 1.24 -6.14 8.98
C THR A 84 2.15 -6.54 10.15
N GLN A 85 3.12 -5.71 10.52
CA GLN A 85 4.20 -6.02 11.47
C GLN A 85 3.71 -6.59 12.81
N TYR A 86 2.60 -6.08 13.35
CA TYR A 86 2.05 -6.47 14.65
C TYR A 86 0.63 -7.06 14.57
N LEU A 87 0.18 -7.45 13.38
CA LEU A 87 -1.11 -8.13 13.21
C LEU A 87 -0.97 -9.63 13.51
N ASN A 88 -2.06 -10.25 13.98
CA ASN A 88 -2.17 -11.69 14.10
C ASN A 88 -2.03 -12.33 12.70
N PRO A 89 -0.94 -13.06 12.42
CA PRO A 89 -0.66 -13.59 11.08
C PRO A 89 -1.60 -14.73 10.67
N LYS A 90 -2.37 -15.31 11.61
CA LYS A 90 -3.39 -16.32 11.29
C LYS A 90 -4.64 -15.73 10.65
N LYS A 91 -4.83 -14.41 10.78
CA LYS A 91 -6.00 -13.67 10.30
C LYS A 91 -5.64 -12.46 9.44
N ALA A 92 -4.35 -12.26 9.16
CA ALA A 92 -3.85 -11.28 8.21
C ALA A 92 -2.91 -11.96 7.21
N ARG A 93 -3.18 -11.83 5.92
CA ARG A 93 -2.30 -12.39 4.88
C ARG A 93 -2.09 -11.46 3.70
N VAL A 94 -0.90 -11.54 3.13
CA VAL A 94 -0.50 -10.78 1.95
C VAL A 94 -0.57 -11.69 0.73
N VAL A 95 -1.22 -11.23 -0.32
CA VAL A 95 -1.36 -11.90 -1.61
C VAL A 95 -0.62 -11.07 -2.65
N SER A 96 0.43 -11.67 -3.22
CA SER A 96 1.19 -11.09 -4.33
C SER A 96 1.28 -12.15 -5.43
N LEU A 97 0.39 -12.06 -6.42
CA LEU A 97 0.32 -13.04 -7.50
C LEU A 97 1.34 -12.71 -8.59
N ALA A 98 2.09 -13.73 -9.02
CA ALA A 98 2.93 -13.63 -10.20
C ALA A 98 2.10 -13.51 -11.50
N LYS A 99 2.78 -13.36 -12.63
CA LYS A 99 2.17 -13.46 -13.97
C LYS A 99 1.27 -14.71 -14.03
N PRO A 100 0.06 -14.63 -14.63
CA PRO A 100 -0.81 -15.79 -14.73
C PRO A 100 -0.12 -16.93 -15.46
N ARG A 101 -0.35 -18.16 -14.98
CA ARG A 101 -0.02 -19.39 -15.71
C ARG A 101 -0.89 -19.51 -16.97
N GLU A 102 -0.53 -20.42 -17.87
CA GLU A 102 -1.28 -20.61 -19.13
C GLU A 102 -2.74 -20.99 -18.92
N ASP A 103 -3.02 -21.84 -17.92
CA ASP A 103 -4.38 -22.21 -17.50
C ASP A 103 -5.13 -21.01 -16.93
N GLU A 104 -4.50 -20.23 -16.03
CA GLU A 104 -5.10 -19.02 -15.44
C GLU A 104 -5.39 -17.95 -16.50
N ALA A 105 -4.59 -17.87 -17.56
CA ALA A 105 -4.77 -16.91 -18.66
C ALA A 105 -5.99 -17.23 -19.54
N GLN A 106 -6.43 -18.49 -19.56
CA GLN A 106 -7.61 -18.96 -20.31
C GLN A 106 -8.90 -18.93 -19.48
N GLN A 107 -8.79 -18.73 -18.16
CA GLN A 107 -9.93 -18.61 -17.25
C GLN A 107 -10.59 -17.23 -17.31
N TRP A 108 -11.73 -17.11 -16.64
CA TRP A 108 -12.27 -15.79 -16.34
C TRP A 108 -11.28 -15.01 -15.48
N TYR A 109 -10.98 -13.77 -15.88
CA TYR A 109 -9.86 -13.00 -15.32
C TYR A 109 -9.85 -12.87 -13.79
N PHE A 110 -11.04 -12.72 -13.19
CA PHE A 110 -11.18 -12.55 -11.74
C PHE A 110 -11.03 -13.85 -10.96
N GLN A 111 -11.15 -15.02 -11.61
CA GLN A 111 -11.19 -16.33 -10.96
C GLN A 111 -9.98 -16.58 -10.05
N ARG A 112 -8.77 -16.29 -10.54
CA ARG A 112 -7.54 -16.45 -9.75
C ARG A 112 -7.48 -15.53 -8.52
N TYR A 113 -8.12 -14.36 -8.58
CA TYR A 113 -8.13 -13.39 -7.48
C TYR A 113 -9.23 -13.73 -6.45
N ILE A 114 -10.38 -14.20 -6.92
CA ILE A 114 -11.52 -14.58 -6.07
C ILE A 114 -11.13 -15.71 -5.11
N ALA A 115 -10.28 -16.64 -5.55
CA ALA A 115 -9.74 -17.72 -4.72
C ALA A 115 -8.96 -17.22 -3.48
N HIS A 116 -8.59 -15.93 -3.46
CA HIS A 116 -7.83 -15.32 -2.37
C HIS A 116 -8.61 -14.27 -1.58
N LEU A 117 -9.92 -14.13 -1.76
CA LEU A 117 -10.75 -13.21 -0.96
C LEU A 117 -10.73 -13.57 0.53
N PRO A 118 -10.95 -12.58 1.43
CA PRO A 118 -10.99 -12.81 2.87
C PRO A 118 -12.11 -13.77 3.28
N GLN A 119 -11.79 -14.68 4.19
CA GLN A 119 -12.77 -15.41 4.98
C GLN A 119 -13.23 -14.57 6.19
N GLU A 120 -14.17 -15.09 6.98
CA GLU A 120 -14.67 -14.40 8.17
C GLU A 120 -13.54 -14.04 9.15
N GLY A 121 -13.50 -12.76 9.51
CA GLY A 121 -12.50 -12.17 10.38
C GLY A 121 -11.10 -12.07 9.77
N GLU A 122 -10.95 -12.26 8.45
CA GLU A 122 -9.68 -12.09 7.76
C GLU A 122 -9.48 -10.67 7.19
N LEU A 123 -8.23 -10.20 7.31
CA LEU A 123 -7.71 -9.05 6.60
C LEU A 123 -6.77 -9.54 5.49
N VAL A 124 -7.11 -9.26 4.25
CA VAL A 124 -6.31 -9.69 3.10
C VAL A 124 -5.75 -8.47 2.39
N PHE A 125 -4.42 -8.46 2.23
CA PHE A 125 -3.67 -7.39 1.57
C PHE A 125 -3.25 -7.85 0.18
N PHE A 126 -3.76 -7.20 -0.86
CA PHE A 126 -3.35 -7.44 -2.24
C PHE A 126 -2.21 -6.48 -2.60
N ASP A 127 -0.98 -6.99 -2.74
CA ASP A 127 0.15 -6.25 -3.32
C ASP A 127 0.09 -6.38 -4.84
N ARG A 128 -0.52 -5.37 -5.47
CA ARG A 128 -1.22 -5.47 -6.77
C ARG A 128 -2.44 -6.37 -6.71
N SER A 129 -3.32 -6.21 -7.68
CA SER A 129 -4.61 -6.89 -7.72
C SER A 129 -5.06 -7.15 -9.16
N TYR A 130 -6.35 -7.47 -9.32
CA TYR A 130 -7.02 -7.51 -10.62
C TYR A 130 -6.97 -6.15 -11.36
N TYR A 131 -6.63 -5.04 -10.70
CA TYR A 131 -6.36 -3.76 -11.37
C TYR A 131 -5.09 -3.74 -12.24
N ASN A 132 -4.29 -4.82 -12.25
CA ASN A 132 -3.26 -5.02 -13.27
C ASN A 132 -3.82 -4.86 -14.70
N ARG A 133 -5.04 -5.35 -14.96
CA ARG A 133 -5.72 -5.17 -16.26
C ARG A 133 -6.19 -3.75 -16.54
N ALA A 134 -6.28 -2.89 -15.53
CA ALA A 134 -6.63 -1.49 -15.70
C ALA A 134 -5.43 -0.62 -16.09
N VAL A 135 -4.20 -1.05 -15.74
CA VAL A 135 -2.99 -0.23 -15.86
C VAL A 135 -1.86 -0.96 -16.58
N VAL A 136 -1.24 -1.95 -15.95
CA VAL A 136 0.01 -2.56 -16.47
C VAL A 136 -0.25 -3.34 -17.77
N GLU A 137 -1.29 -4.17 -17.80
CA GLU A 137 -1.57 -5.00 -18.98
C GLU A 137 -1.81 -4.17 -20.25
N PRO A 138 -2.65 -3.12 -20.28
CA PRO A 138 -2.85 -2.34 -21.49
C PRO A 138 -1.67 -1.40 -21.84
N VAL A 139 -0.78 -1.07 -20.90
CA VAL A 139 0.45 -0.27 -21.18
C VAL A 139 1.51 -1.10 -21.91
N PHE A 140 1.58 -2.40 -21.63
CA PHE A 140 2.52 -3.34 -22.24
C PHE A 140 1.86 -4.33 -23.20
N GLU A 141 0.60 -4.09 -23.58
CA GLU A 141 -0.12 -4.91 -24.55
C GLU A 141 -0.28 -6.38 -24.12
N PHE A 142 -0.27 -6.65 -22.81
CA PHE A 142 -0.54 -7.97 -22.24
C PHE A 142 -2.03 -8.32 -22.23
N CYS A 143 -2.90 -7.38 -22.61
CA CYS A 143 -4.31 -7.64 -22.83
C CYS A 143 -4.80 -6.90 -24.09
N THR A 144 -5.83 -7.46 -24.72
CA THR A 144 -6.53 -6.82 -25.84
C THR A 144 -7.40 -5.67 -25.37
N ALA A 145 -7.69 -4.72 -26.26
CA ALA A 145 -8.63 -3.63 -25.99
C ALA A 145 -10.03 -4.15 -25.57
N LYS A 146 -10.44 -5.33 -26.07
CA LYS A 146 -11.69 -5.99 -25.67
C LYS A 146 -11.62 -6.45 -24.21
N GLN A 147 -10.54 -7.11 -23.81
CA GLN A 147 -10.33 -7.55 -22.42
C GLN A 147 -10.27 -6.38 -21.44
N TYR A 148 -9.55 -5.31 -21.78
CA TYR A 148 -9.51 -4.07 -20.98
C TYR A 148 -10.91 -3.48 -20.78
N LYS A 149 -11.68 -3.28 -21.87
CA LYS A 149 -13.05 -2.75 -21.79
C LYS A 149 -13.98 -3.66 -20.98
N SER A 150 -13.83 -4.97 -21.14
CA SER A 150 -14.59 -5.97 -20.37
C SER A 150 -14.29 -5.87 -18.89
N PHE A 151 -13.01 -5.76 -18.51
CA PHE A 151 -12.59 -5.59 -17.12
C PHE A 151 -13.18 -4.33 -16.49
N ILE A 152 -13.05 -3.18 -17.15
CA ILE A 152 -13.57 -1.90 -16.62
C ILE A 152 -15.08 -1.95 -16.38
N LYS A 153 -15.83 -2.68 -17.22
CA LYS A 153 -17.27 -2.88 -17.01
C LYS A 153 -17.59 -3.80 -15.83
N GLN A 154 -16.83 -4.89 -15.66
CA GLN A 154 -17.13 -5.93 -14.67
C GLN A 154 -16.66 -5.58 -13.25
N VAL A 155 -15.54 -4.85 -13.11
CA VAL A 155 -14.88 -4.68 -11.81
C VAL A 155 -15.76 -3.95 -10.79
N VAL A 156 -16.50 -2.93 -11.22
CA VAL A 156 -17.39 -2.15 -10.33
C VAL A 156 -18.56 -3.02 -9.86
N ASP A 157 -19.17 -3.79 -10.76
CA ASP A 157 -20.27 -4.69 -10.40
C ASP A 157 -19.81 -5.77 -9.42
N LEU A 158 -18.63 -6.34 -9.64
CA LEU A 158 -18.05 -7.36 -8.76
C LEU A 158 -17.77 -6.81 -7.36
N GLU A 159 -17.15 -5.64 -7.26
CA GLU A 159 -16.89 -4.99 -5.96
C GLU A 159 -18.18 -4.59 -5.23
N ASN A 160 -19.22 -4.21 -5.98
CA ASN A 160 -20.53 -3.92 -5.41
C ASN A 160 -21.19 -5.18 -4.82
N ILE A 161 -21.09 -6.33 -5.51
CA ILE A 161 -21.57 -7.62 -4.97
C ILE A 161 -20.88 -7.92 -3.63
N TRP A 162 -19.56 -7.75 -3.56
CA TRP A 162 -18.85 -8.01 -2.30
C TRP A 162 -19.23 -7.05 -1.19
N HIS A 163 -19.44 -5.78 -1.53
CA HIS A 163 -19.92 -4.78 -0.59
C HIS A 163 -21.31 -5.14 -0.03
N THR A 164 -22.25 -5.57 -0.89
CA THR A 164 -23.58 -6.01 -0.45
C THR A 164 -23.54 -7.26 0.43
N GLU A 165 -22.54 -8.13 0.22
CA GLU A 165 -22.25 -9.30 1.06
C GLU A 165 -21.45 -8.97 2.34
N GLY A 166 -21.40 -7.68 2.70
CA GLY A 166 -20.78 -7.17 3.92
C GLY A 166 -19.26 -7.15 3.91
N MET A 167 -18.58 -7.32 2.76
CA MET A 167 -17.13 -7.20 2.68
C MET A 167 -16.71 -5.74 2.62
N ILE A 168 -15.74 -5.35 3.45
CA ILE A 168 -15.13 -4.02 3.37
C ILE A 168 -13.99 -4.09 2.34
N VAL A 169 -14.07 -3.25 1.31
CA VAL A 169 -13.02 -3.10 0.29
C VAL A 169 -12.38 -1.72 0.43
N ILE A 170 -11.07 -1.69 0.66
CA ILE A 170 -10.27 -0.45 0.75
C ILE A 170 -9.29 -0.45 -0.42
N LYS A 171 -9.45 0.50 -1.35
CA LYS A 171 -8.60 0.63 -2.55
C LYS A 171 -7.63 1.79 -2.39
N LEU A 172 -6.34 1.50 -2.31
CA LEU A 172 -5.26 2.46 -2.12
C LEU A 172 -4.45 2.57 -3.40
N PHE A 173 -4.27 3.79 -3.91
CA PHE A 173 -3.37 4.10 -5.01
C PHE A 173 -2.19 4.93 -4.52
N LEU A 174 -1.00 4.33 -4.50
CA LEU A 174 0.23 5.01 -4.09
C LEU A 174 0.80 5.79 -5.28
N SER A 175 0.66 7.11 -5.20
CA SER A 175 1.09 8.08 -6.21
C SER A 175 2.50 8.55 -5.87
N ILE A 176 3.42 8.42 -6.82
CA ILE A 176 4.82 8.82 -6.68
C ILE A 176 5.12 9.83 -7.79
N SER A 177 5.95 10.83 -7.54
CA SER A 177 6.43 11.71 -8.60
C SER A 177 7.39 10.99 -9.55
N LYS A 178 7.47 11.48 -10.80
CA LYS A 178 8.37 10.88 -11.80
C LYS A 178 9.83 10.91 -11.34
N LYS A 179 10.23 12.04 -10.76
CA LYS A 179 11.56 12.28 -10.21
C LYS A 179 11.88 11.33 -9.06
N GLU A 180 11.00 11.23 -8.07
CA GLU A 180 11.21 10.32 -6.94
C GLU A 180 11.24 8.85 -7.41
N GLN A 181 10.42 8.48 -8.40
CA GLN A 181 10.47 7.13 -8.96
C GLN A 181 11.85 6.84 -9.57
N GLU A 182 12.41 7.77 -10.33
CA GLU A 182 13.73 7.64 -10.96
C GLU A 182 14.83 7.48 -9.91
N GLU A 183 14.84 8.35 -8.90
CA GLU A 183 15.81 8.31 -7.79
C GLU A 183 15.74 6.97 -7.03
N ARG A 184 14.54 6.48 -6.73
CA ARG A 184 14.36 5.19 -6.06
C ARG A 184 14.81 4.02 -6.91
N LEU A 185 14.52 4.02 -8.21
CA LEU A 185 14.95 2.97 -9.13
C LEU A 185 16.47 2.91 -9.23
N GLU A 186 17.13 4.08 -9.29
CA GLU A 186 18.59 4.14 -9.32
C GLU A 186 19.21 3.66 -8.01
N SER A 187 18.66 4.06 -6.85
CA SER A 187 19.13 3.57 -5.54
C SER A 187 19.07 2.04 -5.42
N ARG A 188 18.04 1.40 -6.01
CA ARG A 188 17.85 -0.06 -5.97
C ARG A 188 18.90 -0.81 -6.78
N LYS A 189 19.42 -0.22 -7.86
CA LYS A 189 20.50 -0.83 -8.66
C LYS A 189 21.81 -0.87 -7.88
N GLN A 190 22.06 0.18 -7.08
CA GLN A 190 23.29 0.34 -6.30
C GLN A 190 23.30 -0.51 -5.03
N GLU A 191 22.12 -0.83 -4.48
CA GLU A 191 21.98 -1.50 -3.19
C GLU A 191 21.71 -3.00 -3.36
N VAL A 192 22.71 -3.84 -3.07
CA VAL A 192 22.70 -5.31 -3.29
C VAL A 192 21.43 -5.98 -2.75
N LEU A 193 20.98 -5.60 -1.55
CA LEU A 193 19.78 -6.18 -0.90
C LEU A 193 18.46 -5.79 -1.57
N LYS A 194 18.47 -4.81 -2.48
CA LYS A 194 17.28 -4.30 -3.19
C LYS A 194 17.31 -4.57 -4.69
N GLN A 195 18.39 -5.14 -5.23
CA GLN A 195 18.52 -5.43 -6.66
C GLN A 195 17.44 -6.38 -7.19
N TRP A 196 16.98 -7.34 -6.38
CA TRP A 196 15.87 -8.23 -6.75
C TRP A 196 14.54 -7.49 -6.99
N LYS A 197 14.41 -6.25 -6.49
CA LYS A 197 13.24 -5.38 -6.71
C LYS A 197 13.30 -4.61 -8.03
N VAL A 198 14.36 -4.78 -8.83
CA VAL A 198 14.51 -4.17 -10.16
C VAL A 198 13.91 -5.11 -11.20
N GLY A 199 12.79 -4.69 -11.79
CA GLY A 199 12.11 -5.42 -12.85
C GLY A 199 12.67 -5.10 -14.23
N SER A 200 12.57 -6.04 -15.17
CA SER A 200 12.93 -5.82 -16.58
C SER A 200 12.11 -4.72 -17.27
N LEU A 201 10.95 -4.38 -16.70
CA LEU A 201 10.04 -3.34 -17.21
C LEU A 201 10.27 -1.97 -16.56
N ASP A 202 11.11 -1.84 -15.53
CA ASP A 202 11.23 -0.61 -14.74
C ASP A 202 11.74 0.57 -15.57
N GLN A 203 12.70 0.34 -16.48
CA GLN A 203 13.20 1.36 -17.40
C GLN A 203 12.13 1.78 -18.41
N GLN A 204 11.40 0.81 -18.98
CA GLN A 204 10.30 1.08 -19.89
C GLN A 204 9.15 1.82 -19.19
N ALA A 205 8.97 1.64 -17.89
CA ALA A 205 7.93 2.31 -17.12
C ALA A 205 8.16 3.83 -17.02
N GLN A 206 9.42 4.26 -16.95
CA GLN A 206 9.79 5.68 -16.99
C GLN A 206 9.52 6.31 -18.36
N GLU A 207 9.86 5.60 -19.44
CA GLU A 207 9.59 6.04 -20.81
C GLU A 207 8.08 6.13 -21.10
N LYS A 208 7.33 5.11 -20.66
CA LYS A 208 5.87 5.02 -20.82
C LYS A 208 5.09 5.84 -19.78
N TRP A 209 5.73 6.73 -19.02
CA TRP A 209 5.09 7.53 -17.97
C TRP A 209 3.76 8.17 -18.41
N PRO A 210 3.65 8.84 -19.58
CA PRO A 210 2.40 9.45 -20.03
C PRO A 210 1.29 8.42 -20.28
N VAL A 211 1.65 7.25 -20.84
CA VAL A 211 0.70 6.17 -21.14
C VAL A 211 0.15 5.58 -19.85
N TYR A 212 1.02 5.30 -18.87
CA TYR A 212 0.62 4.91 -17.53
C TYR A 212 -0.33 5.93 -16.89
N SER A 213 0.02 7.22 -16.93
CA SER A 213 -0.80 8.29 -16.33
C SER A 213 -2.20 8.33 -16.92
N LYS A 214 -2.32 8.10 -18.24
CA LYS A 214 -3.61 8.00 -18.93
C LYS A 214 -4.46 6.84 -18.38
N TYR A 215 -3.88 5.65 -18.26
CA TYR A 215 -4.59 4.48 -17.75
C TYR A 215 -4.92 4.58 -16.25
N ILE A 216 -4.02 5.11 -15.44
CA ILE A 216 -4.27 5.38 -14.01
C ILE A 216 -5.44 6.35 -13.85
N LYS A 217 -5.43 7.49 -14.55
CA LYS A 217 -6.54 8.46 -14.51
C LYS A 217 -7.86 7.82 -14.94
N ALA A 218 -7.82 6.99 -15.99
CA ALA A 218 -9.01 6.28 -16.46
C ALA A 218 -9.51 5.24 -15.44
N MET A 219 -8.61 4.49 -14.80
CA MET A 219 -8.95 3.54 -13.75
C MET A 219 -9.60 4.25 -12.57
N LEU A 220 -8.93 5.25 -11.97
CA LEU A 220 -9.45 6.00 -10.84
C LEU A 220 -10.82 6.60 -11.15
N GLY A 221 -10.98 7.24 -12.31
CA GLY A 221 -12.24 7.91 -12.68
C GLY A 221 -13.38 6.97 -13.11
N LYS A 222 -13.09 5.74 -13.55
CA LYS A 222 -14.14 4.79 -14.03
C LYS A 222 -14.50 3.72 -13.02
N THR A 223 -13.67 3.52 -12.00
CA THR A 223 -13.81 2.42 -11.05
C THR A 223 -13.89 2.89 -9.60
N ALA A 224 -13.80 4.20 -9.35
CA ALA A 224 -14.26 4.78 -8.10
C ALA A 224 -15.79 4.74 -8.04
N SER A 225 -16.32 4.46 -6.85
CA SER A 225 -17.74 4.60 -6.56
C SER A 225 -17.93 5.10 -5.13
N LYS A 226 -19.14 5.55 -4.78
CA LYS A 226 -19.50 5.95 -3.42
C LYS A 226 -19.21 4.85 -2.38
N ASN A 227 -19.48 3.59 -2.72
CA ASN A 227 -19.31 2.46 -1.81
C ASN A 227 -17.85 1.99 -1.76
N ASN A 228 -17.18 2.01 -2.91
CA ASN A 228 -15.81 1.54 -3.08
C ASN A 228 -14.96 2.67 -3.70
N PRO A 229 -14.65 3.73 -2.94
CA PRO A 229 -13.83 4.84 -3.46
C PRO A 229 -12.38 4.39 -3.66
N TRP A 230 -11.67 5.12 -4.50
CA TRP A 230 -10.21 5.06 -4.54
C TRP A 230 -9.63 6.12 -3.61
N ILE A 231 -8.68 5.71 -2.78
CA ILE A 231 -7.89 6.61 -1.96
C ILE A 231 -6.49 6.72 -2.59
N GLU A 232 -6.19 7.86 -3.18
CA GLU A 232 -4.86 8.17 -3.72
C GLU A 232 -3.99 8.82 -2.63
N ILE A 233 -2.77 8.35 -2.42
CA ILE A 233 -1.83 8.89 -1.42
C ILE A 233 -0.53 9.26 -2.12
N ILE A 234 -0.05 10.49 -1.93
CA ILE A 234 1.29 10.90 -2.39
C ILE A 234 2.35 10.23 -1.51
N THR A 235 3.34 9.61 -2.14
CA THR A 235 4.29 8.69 -1.49
C THR A 235 5.75 9.11 -1.60
N ASP A 236 6.01 10.36 -1.99
CA ASP A 236 7.37 10.89 -2.15
C ASP A 236 8.12 10.83 -0.81
N ASP A 237 7.46 11.20 0.30
CA ASP A 237 7.91 10.84 1.64
C ASP A 237 7.28 9.52 2.10
N LYS A 238 8.10 8.48 2.24
CA LYS A 238 7.65 7.14 2.65
C LYS A 238 7.10 7.11 4.08
N LYS A 239 7.67 7.89 5.00
CA LYS A 239 7.27 7.89 6.41
C LYS A 239 5.90 8.52 6.55
N ILE A 240 5.72 9.72 5.99
CA ILE A 240 4.44 10.43 6.00
C ILE A 240 3.36 9.59 5.31
N ALA A 241 3.68 8.98 4.16
CA ALA A 241 2.75 8.14 3.43
C ALA A 241 2.30 6.90 4.22
N ARG A 242 3.20 6.22 4.95
CA ARG A 242 2.85 5.06 5.79
C ARG A 242 1.88 5.44 6.91
N LEU A 243 2.16 6.53 7.62
CA LEU A 243 1.29 7.05 8.68
C LEU A 243 -0.08 7.43 8.10
N ALA A 244 -0.10 8.11 6.94
CA ALA A 244 -1.35 8.46 6.25
C ALA A 244 -2.17 7.22 5.84
N ILE A 245 -1.51 6.19 5.30
CA ILE A 245 -2.18 4.93 4.92
C ILE A 245 -2.79 4.26 6.17
N LEU A 246 -2.05 4.16 7.28
CA LEU A 246 -2.56 3.58 8.52
C LEU A 246 -3.78 4.35 9.05
N LYS A 247 -3.70 5.68 9.11
CA LYS A 247 -4.83 6.54 9.51
C LYS A 247 -6.06 6.35 8.64
N VAL A 248 -5.87 6.29 7.31
CA VAL A 248 -6.96 5.99 6.38
C VAL A 248 -7.57 4.62 6.66
N ILE A 249 -6.75 3.57 6.80
CA ILE A 249 -7.24 2.22 7.06
C ILE A 249 -8.03 2.19 8.37
N ILE A 250 -7.48 2.76 9.44
CA ILE A 250 -8.11 2.83 10.76
C ILE A 250 -9.45 3.57 10.69
N ASN A 251 -9.51 4.76 10.09
CA ASN A 251 -10.78 5.50 9.94
C ASN A 251 -11.81 4.73 9.09
N ARG A 252 -11.36 3.93 8.11
CA ARG A 252 -12.27 3.15 7.25
C ARG A 252 -12.77 1.87 7.93
N LEU A 253 -12.02 1.35 8.89
CA LEU A 253 -12.37 0.14 9.64
C LEU A 253 -13.05 0.43 10.97
N SER A 254 -12.85 1.62 11.53
CA SER A 254 -13.53 2.08 12.73
C SER A 254 -14.78 2.88 12.35
N GLU A 255 -15.82 2.79 13.17
CA GLU A 255 -17.04 3.58 13.00
C GLU A 255 -16.86 5.08 13.36
N LYS A 256 -15.62 5.53 13.53
CA LYS A 256 -15.27 6.87 14.04
C LYS A 256 -14.16 7.48 13.17
N ASP A 257 -14.37 8.71 12.72
CA ASP A 257 -13.30 9.51 12.10
C ASP A 257 -12.33 10.03 13.19
N GLN A 258 -11.46 9.15 13.67
CA GLN A 258 -10.56 9.44 14.80
C GLN A 258 -9.32 10.22 14.37
N HIS A 259 -8.79 9.94 13.17
CA HIS A 259 -7.55 10.56 12.70
C HIS A 259 -7.80 11.63 11.64
N LYS A 260 -7.13 12.77 11.78
CA LYS A 260 -7.08 13.78 10.72
C LYS A 260 -6.35 13.21 9.51
N ILE A 261 -7.05 13.14 8.38
CA ILE A 261 -6.46 12.69 7.12
C ILE A 261 -5.54 13.79 6.55
N PRO A 262 -4.25 13.49 6.27
CA PRO A 262 -3.33 14.47 5.71
C PRO A 262 -3.71 14.93 4.30
N GLU A 263 -3.29 16.14 3.91
CA GLU A 263 -3.56 16.73 2.58
C GLU A 263 -2.95 15.93 1.41
N ILE A 264 -1.98 15.07 1.69
CA ILE A 264 -1.40 14.15 0.69
C ILE A 264 -2.35 13.03 0.26
N VAL A 265 -3.54 12.93 0.88
CA VAL A 265 -4.56 11.94 0.58
C VAL A 265 -5.68 12.60 -0.24
N LYS A 266 -6.03 11.97 -1.36
CA LYS A 266 -7.11 12.38 -2.24
C LYS A 266 -8.11 11.25 -2.44
N MET A 267 -9.39 11.54 -2.20
CA MET A 267 -10.49 10.61 -2.44
C MET A 267 -11.01 10.77 -3.87
N HIS A 268 -11.27 9.64 -4.53
CA HIS A 268 -12.01 9.56 -5.80
C HIS A 268 -13.23 8.69 -5.55
N SER A 269 -14.42 9.20 -5.85
CA SER A 269 -15.72 8.56 -5.58
C SER A 269 -16.66 8.66 -6.76
#